data_AF-A0A942G3P0-F1
#
_entry.id   AF-A0A942G3P0-F1
#
_cell.length_a   1.000
_cell.length_b   1.000
_cell.length_c   1.000
_cell.angle_alpha   90.00
_cell.angle_beta   90.00
_cell.angle_gamma   90.00
#
_symmetry.space_group_name_H-M   'P 1'
#
loop_
_entity.id
_entity.type
_entity.pdbx_description
1 polymer ?
#
loop_
_entity_poly.entity_id
_entity_poly.type
_entity_poly.pdbx_seq_one_letter_code
_entity_poly.pdbx_strand_id
1 'polypeptide(L)'
;MIDFKLPSLGADMDEGTLLEWKVKPGDAVKKGQVVCVVDTVKAAVDVECWQEGTVAELLAEVGRKMPVGTVMARLLEGGEPGIAVPMLAAERLGAVPMLEAGRPSAVPPAPTFPPRRMISPAARK
;
A
#
# COMPACT_ATOMS: atom_id res chain seq x y z
N MET A 1 10.03 -14.92 17.03
CA MET A 1 10.61 -14.57 15.70
C MET A 1 10.38 -15.72 14.73
N ILE A 2 9.71 -15.44 13.62
CA ILE A 2 9.31 -16.37 12.57
C ILE A 2 10.28 -16.20 11.40
N ASP A 3 11.02 -17.24 11.05
CA ASP A 3 11.89 -17.23 9.87
C ASP A 3 11.06 -17.52 8.62
N PHE A 4 10.95 -16.52 7.74
CA PHE A 4 10.29 -16.66 6.46
C PHE A 4 11.27 -17.18 5.43
N LYS A 5 11.22 -18.48 5.20
CA LYS A 5 12.00 -19.15 4.16
C LYS A 5 11.23 -19.19 2.85
N LEU A 6 11.96 -19.16 1.73
CA LEU A 6 11.39 -19.39 0.41
C LEU A 6 10.76 -20.80 0.37
N PRO A 7 9.43 -20.93 0.23
CA PRO A 7 8.82 -22.25 0.10
C PRO A 7 9.08 -22.80 -1.30
N SER A 8 9.07 -24.12 -1.44
CA SER A 8 9.12 -24.76 -2.76
C SER A 8 7.79 -24.53 -3.47
N LEU A 9 7.76 -23.59 -4.42
CA LEU A 9 6.56 -23.25 -5.20
C LEU A 9 6.36 -24.17 -6.42
N GLY A 10 7.31 -25.07 -6.69
CA GLY A 10 7.24 -26.06 -7.76
C GLY A 10 7.97 -27.35 -7.40
N ALA A 11 7.61 -28.45 -8.06
CA ALA A 11 8.21 -29.77 -7.86
C ALA A 11 9.68 -29.88 -8.29
N ASP A 12 10.15 -28.94 -9.11
CA ASP A 12 11.52 -28.87 -9.68
C ASP A 12 12.20 -27.51 -9.42
N MET A 13 11.72 -26.76 -8.43
CA MET A 13 12.28 -25.44 -8.12
C MET A 13 13.35 -25.55 -7.05
N ASP A 14 14.63 -25.42 -7.44
CA ASP A 14 15.77 -25.38 -6.51
C ASP A 14 16.19 -23.94 -6.17
N GLU A 15 15.97 -22.99 -7.08
CA GLU A 15 16.40 -21.60 -6.96
C GLU A 15 15.32 -20.61 -7.47
N GLY A 16 15.19 -19.46 -6.80
CA GLY A 16 14.27 -18.39 -7.18
C GLY A 16 14.92 -17.01 -7.08
N THR A 17 14.56 -16.10 -7.98
CA THR A 17 15.01 -14.70 -7.97
C THR A 17 13.90 -13.82 -7.43
N LEU A 18 14.17 -13.06 -6.37
CA LEU A 18 13.19 -12.12 -5.86
C LEU A 18 12.96 -11.00 -6.87
N LEU A 19 11.75 -10.80 -7.36
CA LEU A 19 11.44 -9.80 -8.38
C LEU A 19 10.98 -8.47 -7.77
N GLU A 20 10.15 -8.53 -6.74
CA GLU A 20 9.67 -7.36 -6.00
C GLU A 20 9.09 -7.74 -4.62
N TRP A 21 9.28 -6.88 -3.63
CA TRP A 21 8.58 -6.95 -2.34
C TRP A 21 7.26 -6.17 -2.40
N LYS A 22 6.15 -6.82 -2.03
CA LYS A 22 4.84 -6.16 -1.83
C LYS A 22 4.62 -5.67 -0.40
N VAL A 23 5.53 -5.99 0.50
CA VAL A 23 5.50 -5.60 1.91
C VAL A 23 6.79 -4.88 2.30
N LYS A 24 6.76 -4.16 3.42
CA LYS A 24 7.88 -3.36 3.92
C LYS A 24 8.21 -3.76 5.35
N PRO A 25 9.44 -3.55 5.84
CA PRO A 25 9.76 -3.72 7.25
C PRO A 25 8.86 -2.79 8.09
N GLY A 26 8.24 -3.35 9.13
CA GLY A 26 7.24 -2.71 9.97
C GLY A 26 5.79 -2.93 9.52
N ASP A 27 5.54 -3.48 8.32
CA ASP A 27 4.18 -3.73 7.84
C ASP A 27 3.59 -5.02 8.45
N ALA A 28 2.30 -4.98 8.77
CA ALA A 28 1.59 -6.13 9.33
C ALA A 28 1.08 -7.03 8.20
N VAL A 29 1.57 -8.27 8.15
CA VAL A 29 1.19 -9.28 7.18
C VAL A 29 0.23 -10.31 7.75
N LYS A 30 -0.73 -10.74 6.94
CA LYS A 30 -1.74 -11.73 7.30
C LYS A 30 -1.50 -13.06 6.60
N LYS A 31 -2.03 -14.13 7.17
CA LYS A 31 -2.10 -15.43 6.50
C LYS A 31 -2.85 -15.31 5.16
N GLY A 32 -2.22 -15.78 4.08
CA GLY A 32 -2.71 -15.71 2.71
C GLY A 32 -2.42 -14.39 1.98
N GLN A 33 -1.65 -13.47 2.60
CA GLN A 33 -1.25 -12.23 1.94
C GLN A 33 0.03 -12.42 1.13
N VAL A 34 0.05 -11.88 -0.10
CA VAL A 34 1.23 -11.87 -0.97
C VAL A 34 2.29 -10.93 -0.39
N VAL A 35 3.45 -11.48 -0.04
CA VAL A 35 4.58 -10.73 0.52
C VAL A 35 5.59 -10.32 -0.54
N CYS A 36 5.84 -11.18 -1.53
CA CYS A 36 6.76 -10.88 -2.62
C CYS A 36 6.43 -11.68 -3.87
N VAL A 37 6.97 -11.23 -4.99
CA VAL A 37 6.92 -11.93 -6.27
C VAL A 37 8.30 -12.52 -6.52
N VAL A 38 8.36 -13.83 -6.79
CA VAL A 38 9.60 -14.54 -7.10
C VAL A 38 9.54 -15.02 -8.54
N ASP A 39 10.54 -14.65 -9.33
CA ASP A 39 10.73 -15.14 -10.68
C ASP A 39 11.57 -16.42 -10.69
N THR A 40 11.04 -17.41 -11.38
CA THR A 40 11.65 -18.71 -11.57
C THR A 40 11.92 -18.91 -13.05
N VAL A 41 12.72 -19.91 -13.40
CA VAL A 41 13.05 -20.24 -14.80
C VAL A 41 11.80 -20.46 -15.68
N LYS A 42 10.63 -20.77 -15.09
CA LYS A 42 9.39 -20.96 -15.84
C LYS A 42 8.41 -19.79 -15.76
N ALA A 43 8.29 -19.13 -14.62
CA ALA A 43 7.29 -18.07 -14.40
C ALA A 43 7.57 -17.31 -13.11
N ALA A 44 7.05 -16.07 -13.05
CA ALA A 44 6.87 -15.35 -11.82
C ALA A 44 5.71 -15.95 -11.00
N VAL A 45 5.97 -16.24 -9.74
CA VAL A 45 5.01 -16.80 -8.79
C VAL A 45 4.95 -15.90 -7.56
N ASP A 46 3.73 -15.55 -7.15
CA ASP A 46 3.47 -14.79 -5.95
C ASP A 46 3.68 -15.67 -4.70
N VAL A 47 4.57 -15.26 -3.81
CA VAL A 47 4.79 -15.91 -2.53
C VAL A 47 3.85 -15.30 -1.50
N GLU A 48 2.91 -16.10 -1.01
CA GLU A 48 2.04 -15.74 0.11
C GLU A 48 2.62 -16.15 1.46
N CYS A 49 2.27 -15.41 2.51
CA CYS A 49 2.63 -15.77 3.87
C CYS A 49 1.61 -16.74 4.48
N TRP A 50 2.06 -17.88 5.00
CA TRP A 50 1.18 -18.78 5.78
C TRP A 50 1.04 -18.40 7.25
N GLN A 51 1.88 -17.47 7.73
CA GLN A 51 1.91 -16.99 9.11
C GLN A 51 1.41 -15.54 9.16
N GLU A 52 0.88 -15.13 10.30
CA GLU A 52 0.53 -13.73 10.58
C GLU A 52 1.57 -13.08 11.48
N GLY A 53 1.89 -11.82 11.24
CA GLY A 53 2.92 -11.11 12.00
C GLY A 53 3.32 -9.77 11.39
N THR A 54 4.30 -9.11 12.00
CA THR A 54 4.90 -7.87 11.47
C THR A 54 6.24 -8.20 10.82
N VAL A 55 6.51 -7.66 9.63
CA VAL A 55 7.82 -7.81 8.99
C VAL A 55 8.87 -7.10 9.86
N ALA A 56 9.81 -7.83 10.44
CA ALA A 56 10.88 -7.24 11.24
C ALA A 56 11.99 -6.68 10.34
N GLU A 57 12.50 -7.53 9.44
CA GLU A 57 13.58 -7.20 8.54
C GLU A 57 13.54 -8.09 7.29
N LEU A 58 13.86 -7.48 6.14
CA LEU A 58 13.99 -8.15 4.85
C LEU A 58 15.48 -8.37 4.59
N LEU A 59 15.93 -9.62 4.60
CA LEU A 59 17.34 -9.97 4.35
C LEU A 59 17.62 -10.20 2.85
N ALA A 60 16.59 -10.53 2.08
CA ALA A 60 16.70 -10.69 0.64
C ALA A 60 16.45 -9.37 -0.11
N GLU A 61 17.39 -9.03 -1.00
CA GLU A 61 17.30 -7.87 -1.89
C GLU A 61 16.54 -8.20 -3.18
N VAL A 62 15.87 -7.19 -3.73
CA VAL A 62 15.20 -7.29 -5.03
C VAL A 62 16.24 -7.57 -6.12
N GLY A 63 15.94 -8.54 -6.98
CA GLY A 63 16.83 -9.06 -8.02
C GLY A 63 17.82 -10.12 -7.52
N ARG A 64 17.79 -10.48 -6.23
CA ARG A 64 18.71 -11.47 -5.67
C ARG A 64 18.18 -12.89 -5.84
N LYS A 65 19.06 -13.75 -6.35
CA LYS A 65 18.82 -15.18 -6.50
C LYS A 65 19.13 -15.92 -5.20
N MET A 66 18.21 -16.73 -4.72
CA MET A 66 18.31 -17.51 -3.48
C MET A 66 17.80 -18.95 -3.70
N PRO A 67 18.43 -19.97 -3.09
CA PRO A 67 17.92 -21.33 -3.13
C PRO A 67 16.69 -21.53 -2.24
N VAL A 68 15.84 -22.51 -2.57
CA VAL A 68 14.67 -22.86 -1.75
C VAL A 68 15.07 -23.23 -0.33
N GLY A 69 14.23 -22.84 0.64
CA GLY A 69 14.53 -23.02 2.06
C GLY A 69 15.46 -21.96 2.66
N THR A 70 16.00 -21.04 1.86
CA THR A 70 16.77 -19.89 2.38
C THR A 70 15.86 -18.90 3.10
N VAL A 71 16.31 -18.39 4.24
CA VAL A 71 15.60 -17.35 5.01
C VAL A 71 15.67 -16.03 4.25
N MET A 72 14.51 -15.51 3.86
CA MET A 72 14.36 -14.29 3.06
C MET A 72 14.00 -13.08 3.93
N ALA A 73 13.19 -13.32 4.96
CA ALA A 73 12.70 -12.29 5.86
C ALA A 73 12.50 -12.87 7.26
N ARG A 74 12.49 -12.00 8.26
CA ARG A 74 12.09 -12.33 9.63
C ARG A 74 10.81 -11.60 9.97
N LEU A 75 9.82 -12.34 10.48
CA LEU A 75 8.57 -11.79 10.99
C LEU A 75 8.54 -11.89 12.50
N LEU A 76 7.83 -10.97 13.14
CA LEU A 76 7.48 -11.01 14.56
C LEU A 76 6.06 -11.54 14.69
N GLU A 77 5.85 -12.52 15.56
CA GLU A 77 4.52 -13.02 15.89
C GLU A 77 3.75 -11.92 16.64
N GLY A 78 2.44 -11.81 16.39
CA GLY A 78 1.57 -10.81 17.02
C GLY A 78 1.54 -10.97 18.54
N GLY A 79 2.44 -10.26 19.23
CA GLY A 79 2.62 -10.34 20.68
C GLY A 79 3.87 -9.62 21.21
N GLU A 80 4.87 -9.33 20.36
CA GLU A 80 6.03 -8.50 20.74
C GLU A 80 5.80 -7.03 20.32
N PRO A 81 5.76 -6.07 21.27
CA PRO A 81 5.33 -4.71 21.01
C PRO A 81 6.40 -3.90 20.27
N GLY A 82 6.38 -3.96 18.94
CA GLY A 82 6.88 -2.87 18.09
C GLY A 82 5.85 -1.74 18.09
N ILE A 83 6.20 -0.62 18.73
CA ILE A 83 5.40 0.61 18.92
C ILE A 83 4.35 0.89 17.82
N ALA A 84 3.08 0.70 18.21
CA ALA A 84 1.83 1.42 17.92
C ALA A 84 1.57 2.07 16.54
N VAL A 85 0.40 1.77 15.94
CA VAL A 85 -0.83 2.58 16.15
C VAL A 85 -2.09 1.71 16.01
N PRO A 86 -3.02 1.70 16.98
CA PRO A 86 -4.36 1.18 16.76
C PRO A 86 -5.12 2.18 15.88
N MET A 87 -5.29 1.88 14.59
CA MET A 87 -6.27 2.60 13.78
C MET A 87 -7.67 2.12 14.18
N LEU A 88 -8.14 2.70 15.27
CA LEU A 88 -9.55 2.94 15.52
C LEU A 88 -10.15 3.64 14.29
N ALA A 89 -10.92 2.91 13.47
CA ALA A 89 -11.96 3.49 12.62
C ALA A 89 -12.87 2.41 12.03
N ALA A 90 -13.39 1.51 12.88
CA ALA A 90 -14.68 0.89 12.62
C ALA A 90 -15.81 1.78 13.17
N GLU A 91 -15.73 3.09 12.92
CA GLU A 91 -16.90 3.97 13.01
C GLU A 91 -17.80 3.62 11.83
N ARG A 92 -18.64 2.62 12.09
CA ARG A 92 -19.85 2.38 11.33
C ARG A 92 -20.61 3.69 11.18
N LEU A 93 -20.72 4.13 9.94
CA LEU A 93 -21.95 4.63 9.34
C LEU A 93 -22.77 5.57 10.23
N GLY A 94 -22.48 6.87 10.09
CA GLY A 94 -23.53 7.87 9.87
C GLY A 94 -24.54 8.04 11.00
N ALA A 95 -24.08 8.51 12.16
CA ALA A 95 -24.93 9.34 13.00
C ALA A 95 -24.95 10.75 12.41
N VAL A 96 -26.11 11.19 11.92
CA VAL A 96 -26.36 12.59 11.59
C VAL A 96 -26.71 13.35 12.87
N PRO A 97 -25.94 14.38 13.23
CA PRO A 97 -26.52 15.51 13.94
C PRO A 97 -26.21 16.77 13.16
N MET A 98 -27.10 17.15 12.25
CA MET A 98 -27.14 18.54 11.77
C MET A 98 -28.22 19.26 12.57
N LEU A 99 -27.82 19.77 13.73
CA LEU A 99 -28.54 20.82 14.44
C LEU A 99 -27.50 21.74 15.07
N GLU A 100 -27.31 22.92 14.49
CA GLU A 100 -27.42 24.25 15.14
C GLU A 100 -27.00 25.32 14.11
N ALA A 101 -27.96 26.00 13.47
CA ALA A 101 -28.41 27.36 13.79
C ALA A 101 -27.41 28.47 13.40
N GLY A 102 -27.83 29.35 12.47
CA GLY A 102 -26.98 30.50 12.13
C GLY A 102 -27.46 31.51 11.07
N ARG A 103 -28.75 31.85 11.05
CA ARG A 103 -29.41 33.04 10.44
C ARG A 103 -29.19 33.43 8.96
N PRO A 104 -30.24 34.02 8.33
CA PRO A 104 -30.29 34.32 6.90
C PRO A 104 -29.85 35.75 6.57
N SER A 105 -29.01 35.90 5.56
CA SER A 105 -28.73 37.15 4.82
C SER A 105 -27.82 36.77 3.65
N ALA A 106 -27.98 37.17 2.41
CA ALA A 106 -29.01 37.89 1.68
C ALA A 106 -28.70 37.61 0.19
N VAL A 107 -29.75 37.36 -0.59
CA VAL A 107 -29.98 37.65 -2.03
C VAL A 107 -28.79 37.61 -3.03
N PRO A 108 -28.91 36.87 -4.17
CA PRO A 108 -27.86 36.69 -5.18
C PRO A 108 -27.74 37.88 -6.15
N PRO A 109 -26.65 37.96 -6.92
CA PRO A 109 -26.85 38.15 -8.36
C PRO A 109 -25.94 37.30 -9.27
N ALA A 110 -26.53 36.95 -10.42
CA ALA A 110 -26.04 36.10 -11.50
C ALA A 110 -24.68 36.51 -12.13
N PRO A 111 -23.94 35.57 -12.75
CA PRO A 111 -22.86 35.92 -13.67
C PRO A 111 -23.44 36.28 -15.04
N THR A 112 -23.64 37.58 -15.29
CA THR A 112 -23.88 38.10 -16.64
C THR A 112 -22.54 38.27 -17.35
N PHE A 113 -22.17 37.34 -18.23
CA PHE A 113 -21.02 37.49 -19.12
C PHE A 113 -21.35 38.52 -20.24
N PRO A 114 -20.60 39.62 -20.39
CA PRO A 114 -20.70 40.46 -21.58
C PRO A 114 -19.92 39.83 -22.75
N PRO A 115 -20.45 39.82 -23.98
CA PRO A 115 -19.70 39.38 -25.15
C PRO A 115 -18.70 40.44 -25.65
N ARG A 116 -17.49 39.97 -25.95
CA ARG A 116 -16.48 40.46 -26.92
C ARG A 116 -16.17 41.96 -26.97
N ARG A 117 -14.89 42.27 -26.75
CA ARG A 117 -14.22 43.41 -27.40
C ARG A 117 -12.96 42.91 -28.11
N MET A 118 -13.12 42.62 -29.40
CA MET A 118 -12.05 42.77 -30.38
C MET A 118 -11.65 44.24 -30.38
N ILE A 119 -10.42 44.54 -29.96
CA ILE A 119 -9.78 45.85 -30.17
C ILE A 119 -8.36 45.58 -30.64
N SER A 120 -8.08 46.16 -31.80
CA SER A 120 -6.94 45.98 -32.68
C SER A 120 -5.62 46.44 -32.05
N PRO A 121 -4.47 45.84 -32.41
CA PRO A 121 -3.15 46.29 -32.00
C PRO A 121 -2.77 47.61 -32.68
N ALA A 122 -3.20 48.72 -32.09
CA ALA A 122 -2.71 50.07 -32.33
C ALA A 122 -1.84 50.55 -31.15
N ALA A 123 -0.73 49.85 -30.91
CA ALA A 123 0.47 50.39 -30.27
C ALA A 123 1.51 50.47 -31.40
N ARG A 124 1.71 51.59 -32.12
CA ARG A 124 2.16 52.93 -31.66
C ARG A 124 3.30 52.84 -30.63
N LYS A 125 4.52 52.61 -31.10
CA LYS A 125 5.48 53.69 -31.34
C LYS A 125 6.63 53.20 -32.21
#